data_AF-A0AAE3RB93-F1
#
_entry.id   AF-A0AAE3RB93-F1
#
_cell.length_a   1.000
_cell.length_b   1.000
_cell.length_c   1.000
_cell.angle_alpha   90.00
_cell.angle_beta   90.00
_cell.angle_gamma   90.00
#
_symmetry.space_group_name_H-M   'P 1'
#
loop_
_entity.id
_entity.type
_entity.pdbx_description
1 polymer ?
#
loop_
_entity_poly.entity_id
_entity_poly.type
_entity_poly.pdbx_seq_one_letter_code
_entity_poly.pdbx_strand_id
1 'polypeptide(L)'
;MRSFSFYFLTVLSIIFYLSSCKQSVSDQTTSLGDSTNHVSELFSGHWIIKDYMDQLLQSHSISGIQEGLEEIYIKPETDSIYFTNGFEEVGFGFKKLNDTTLQVEKFNQDSLTNFVLSTQGHVLSYNDISAQKTVVFSKIDASKGMSESVFLYQPITNQHIVAGNYTLTEPEEATVVFEKDGKIIGWKDYQHYELCIAGDCRNFFDKQDLITLSTSEKTEDFLLVQEKDSYALYQVVNVNRPDEMPFYEKGKRVYLFQKKG
;
A
#
# COMPACT_ATOMS: atom_id res chain seq x y z
N MET A 1 -21.14 80.06 12.16
CA MET A 1 -22.03 80.77 11.22
C MET A 1 -22.73 79.70 10.37
N ARG A 2 -24.05 79.52 10.61
CA ARG A 2 -25.09 78.85 9.77
C ARG A 2 -24.79 77.41 9.27
N SER A 3 -25.31 76.33 9.85
CA SER A 3 -26.73 75.86 9.91
C SER A 3 -27.53 76.07 8.63
N PHE A 4 -27.94 74.97 7.98
CA PHE A 4 -29.27 74.86 7.37
C PHE A 4 -29.79 73.40 7.38
N SER A 5 -31.08 73.29 7.68
CA SER A 5 -31.87 72.13 8.07
C SER A 5 -32.52 71.38 6.90
N PHE A 6 -32.86 70.11 7.18
CA PHE A 6 -34.06 69.32 6.83
C PHE A 6 -34.72 69.47 5.44
N TYR A 7 -35.05 68.35 4.80
CA TYR A 7 -36.46 67.97 4.55
C TYR A 7 -36.62 66.45 4.33
N PHE A 8 -37.63 65.92 5.01
CA PHE A 8 -38.26 64.62 4.90
C PHE A 8 -38.97 64.46 3.55
N LEU A 9 -38.93 63.29 2.92
CA LEU A 9 -40.07 62.81 2.13
C LEU A 9 -40.13 61.28 2.13
N THR A 10 -41.05 60.75 2.91
CA THR A 10 -41.59 59.39 2.87
C THR A 10 -42.44 59.21 1.61
N VAL A 11 -42.23 58.13 0.86
CA VAL A 11 -43.23 57.59 -0.07
C VAL A 11 -43.48 56.13 0.28
N LEU A 12 -44.66 55.89 0.83
CA LEU A 12 -45.29 54.60 1.03
C LEU A 12 -46.11 54.31 -0.23
N SER A 13 -45.85 53.19 -0.92
CA SER A 13 -46.79 52.67 -1.93
C SER A 13 -46.98 51.17 -1.74
N ILE A 14 -48.25 50.81 -1.73
CA ILE A 14 -48.88 49.56 -1.34
C ILE A 14 -49.21 48.75 -2.60
N ILE A 15 -48.84 47.46 -2.58
CA ILE A 15 -49.49 46.26 -3.15
C ILE A 15 -49.80 46.21 -4.66
N PHE A 16 -49.36 45.13 -5.33
CA PHE A 16 -50.26 44.21 -6.07
C PHE A 16 -49.60 42.84 -6.27
N TYR A 17 -50.20 41.82 -5.64
CA TYR A 17 -50.03 40.41 -6.01
C TYR A 17 -50.76 40.17 -7.33
N LEU A 18 -50.05 39.69 -8.34
CA LEU A 18 -50.65 38.89 -9.41
C LEU A 18 -49.73 37.72 -9.72
N SER A 19 -50.13 36.55 -9.24
CA SER A 19 -49.69 35.26 -9.75
C SER A 19 -50.20 35.13 -11.19
N SER A 20 -49.30 34.97 -12.15
CA SER A 20 -49.65 34.46 -13.47
C SER A 20 -48.59 33.45 -13.90
N CYS A 21 -48.97 32.17 -13.86
CA CYS A 21 -48.27 31.13 -14.58
C CYS A 21 -48.22 31.49 -16.06
N LYS A 22 -47.03 31.47 -16.65
CA LYS A 22 -46.85 31.20 -18.08
C LYS A 22 -45.64 30.29 -18.23
N GLN A 23 -45.92 29.03 -18.57
CA GLN A 23 -44.92 28.12 -19.08
C GLN A 23 -44.33 28.69 -20.38
N SER A 24 -43.02 28.77 -20.45
CA SER A 24 -42.29 28.72 -21.71
C SER A 24 -41.04 27.87 -21.50
N VAL A 25 -41.14 26.64 -22.00
CA VAL A 25 -40.16 25.88 -22.79
C VAL A 25 -38.69 25.98 -22.37
N SER A 26 -38.16 24.79 -22.07
CA SER A 26 -36.77 24.38 -21.89
C SER A 26 -35.68 25.28 -22.48
N ASP A 27 -34.78 25.72 -21.61
CA ASP A 27 -33.34 25.64 -21.88
C ASP A 27 -32.70 24.91 -20.70
N GLN A 28 -32.47 23.61 -20.88
CA GLN A 28 -31.49 22.88 -20.10
C GLN A 28 -30.12 23.42 -20.50
N THR A 29 -29.67 24.49 -19.87
CA THR A 29 -28.24 24.69 -19.69
C THR A 29 -27.81 23.69 -18.62
N THR A 30 -27.48 22.48 -19.08
CA THR A 30 -26.64 21.56 -18.32
C THR A 30 -25.43 22.36 -17.86
N SER A 31 -25.34 22.66 -16.56
CA SER A 31 -24.06 23.01 -15.99
C SER A 31 -23.14 21.84 -16.31
N LEU A 32 -22.14 22.09 -17.14
CA LEU A 32 -20.98 21.22 -17.28
C LEU A 32 -20.39 21.09 -15.87
N GLY A 33 -20.83 20.05 -15.18
CA GLY A 33 -20.20 19.59 -13.95
C GLY A 33 -18.76 19.28 -14.29
N ASP A 34 -17.88 19.86 -13.49
CA ASP A 34 -16.44 19.81 -13.60
C ASP A 34 -15.93 18.37 -13.72
N SER A 35 -15.80 17.90 -14.96
CA SER A 35 -15.34 16.55 -15.31
C SER A 35 -13.85 16.34 -15.08
N THR A 36 -13.14 17.35 -14.55
CA THR A 36 -11.72 17.22 -14.22
C THR A 36 -11.48 16.44 -12.92
N ASN A 37 -12.47 16.36 -12.02
CA ASN A 37 -12.33 15.68 -10.73
C ASN A 37 -12.51 14.15 -10.78
N HIS A 38 -13.26 13.60 -11.74
CA HIS A 38 -13.61 12.17 -11.74
C HIS A 38 -12.51 11.22 -12.23
N VAL A 39 -11.53 11.71 -12.99
CA VAL A 39 -10.47 10.86 -13.53
C VAL A 39 -9.27 10.77 -12.57
N SER A 40 -9.13 11.75 -11.66
CA SER A 40 -8.15 11.69 -10.59
C SER A 40 -8.40 10.50 -9.65
N GLU A 41 -9.67 10.13 -9.42
CA GLU A 41 -10.07 8.99 -8.58
C GLU A 41 -9.63 7.63 -9.13
N LEU A 42 -9.53 7.48 -10.46
CA LEU A 42 -9.16 6.20 -11.07
C LEU A 42 -7.69 5.85 -10.83
N PHE A 43 -6.81 6.84 -10.84
CA PHE A 43 -5.40 6.66 -10.44
C PHE A 43 -5.22 6.59 -8.93
N SER A 44 -6.09 7.23 -8.16
CA SER A 44 -5.96 7.33 -6.70
C SER A 44 -5.82 5.96 -6.03
N GLY A 45 -4.95 5.90 -5.03
CA GLY A 45 -4.76 4.73 -4.18
C GLY A 45 -3.46 3.98 -4.42
N HIS A 46 -3.42 2.75 -3.91
CA HIS A 46 -2.24 1.90 -3.88
C HIS A 46 -2.20 0.96 -5.09
N TRP A 47 -1.00 0.76 -5.60
CA TRP A 47 -0.68 -0.05 -6.76
C TRP A 47 0.55 -0.88 -6.45
N ILE A 48 0.41 -2.20 -6.40
CA ILE A 48 1.54 -3.10 -6.14
C ILE A 48 1.90 -3.83 -7.43
N ILE A 49 3.20 -4.01 -7.67
CA ILE A 49 3.67 -4.71 -8.86
C ILE A 49 3.00 -6.08 -8.97
N LYS A 50 2.39 -6.33 -10.14
CA LYS A 50 1.48 -7.45 -10.35
C LYS A 50 2.19 -8.79 -10.16
N ASP A 51 3.42 -8.91 -10.69
CA ASP A 51 4.17 -10.15 -10.63
C ASP A 51 4.54 -10.55 -9.20
N TYR A 52 4.85 -9.58 -8.34
CA TYR A 52 5.04 -9.82 -6.90
C TYR A 52 3.77 -10.41 -6.28
N MET A 53 2.61 -9.79 -6.54
CA MET A 53 1.34 -10.26 -5.98
C MET A 53 0.95 -11.64 -6.50
N ASP A 54 1.09 -11.89 -7.80
CA ASP A 54 0.80 -13.18 -8.40
C ASP A 54 1.68 -14.29 -7.78
N GLN A 55 2.98 -14.01 -7.63
CA GLN A 55 3.92 -14.96 -7.05
C GLN A 55 3.69 -15.17 -5.56
N LEU A 56 3.39 -14.11 -4.80
CA LEU A 56 3.02 -14.20 -3.38
C LEU A 56 1.79 -15.11 -3.19
N LEU A 57 0.75 -14.91 -4.00
CA LEU A 57 -0.49 -15.71 -3.96
C LEU A 57 -0.25 -17.16 -4.39
N GLN A 58 0.72 -17.40 -5.28
CA GLN A 58 1.07 -18.74 -5.73
C GLN A 58 1.94 -19.49 -4.72
N SER A 59 2.99 -18.86 -4.21
CA SER A 59 4.02 -19.51 -3.38
C SER A 59 3.66 -19.55 -1.90
N HIS A 60 2.89 -18.57 -1.41
CA HIS A 60 2.73 -18.29 0.03
C HIS A 60 4.07 -18.14 0.77
N SER A 61 5.11 -17.68 0.06
CA SER A 61 6.48 -17.55 0.58
C SER A 61 7.26 -16.46 -0.17
N ILE A 62 8.05 -15.66 0.55
CA ILE A 62 8.90 -14.61 -0.03
C ILE A 62 10.02 -15.19 -0.89
N SER A 63 10.58 -16.31 -0.47
CA SER A 63 11.61 -17.03 -1.21
C SER A 63 11.12 -17.55 -2.57
N GLY A 64 9.79 -17.72 -2.72
CA GLY A 64 9.15 -18.07 -3.98
C GLY A 64 8.99 -16.88 -4.95
N ILE A 65 9.25 -15.65 -4.50
CA ILE A 65 9.10 -14.44 -5.31
C ILE A 65 10.45 -14.12 -5.98
N GLN A 66 10.50 -14.06 -7.30
CA GLN A 66 11.69 -13.72 -8.07
C GLN A 66 11.79 -12.22 -8.35
N GLU A 67 10.64 -11.58 -8.55
CA GLU A 67 10.62 -10.15 -8.86
C GLU A 67 10.89 -9.29 -7.62
N GLY A 68 11.41 -8.09 -7.86
CA GLY A 68 11.53 -7.06 -6.84
C GLY A 68 10.14 -6.62 -6.37
N LEU A 69 10.06 -6.19 -5.12
CA LEU A 69 8.88 -5.49 -4.64
C LEU A 69 8.91 -4.06 -5.19
N GLU A 70 7.78 -3.61 -5.71
CA GLU A 70 7.51 -2.19 -5.95
C GLU A 70 6.05 -1.89 -5.57
N GLU A 71 5.85 -0.77 -4.88
CA GLU A 71 4.52 -0.21 -4.62
C GLU A 71 4.51 1.28 -4.95
N ILE A 72 3.38 1.72 -5.52
CA ILE A 72 3.08 3.10 -5.83
C ILE A 72 1.81 3.50 -5.08
N TYR A 73 1.85 4.67 -4.43
CA TYR A 73 0.68 5.32 -3.87
C TYR A 73 0.44 6.68 -4.56
N ILE A 74 -0.67 6.80 -5.26
CA ILE A 74 -1.02 8.02 -6.01
C ILE A 74 -2.01 8.85 -5.19
N LYS A 75 -1.67 10.12 -4.97
CA LYS A 75 -2.46 11.13 -4.26
C LYS A 75 -2.80 12.31 -5.17
N PRO A 76 -3.89 12.20 -5.96
CA PRO A 76 -4.22 13.22 -6.94
C PRO A 76 -4.52 14.60 -6.35
N GLU A 77 -5.00 14.66 -5.10
CA GLU A 77 -5.27 15.91 -4.39
C GLU A 77 -4.03 16.76 -4.13
N THR A 78 -2.84 16.16 -4.26
CA THR A 78 -1.54 16.82 -4.10
C THR A 78 -0.66 16.67 -5.34
N ASP A 79 -1.21 16.21 -6.47
CA ASP A 79 -0.46 15.87 -7.69
C ASP A 79 0.82 15.06 -7.42
N SER A 80 0.74 14.12 -6.46
CA SER A 80 1.89 13.40 -5.93
C SER A 80 1.78 11.90 -6.15
N ILE A 81 2.91 11.28 -6.41
CA ILE A 81 3.10 9.83 -6.50
C ILE A 81 4.22 9.45 -5.54
N TYR A 82 3.95 8.51 -4.64
CA TYR A 82 4.92 7.94 -3.72
C TYR A 82 5.28 6.55 -4.21
N PHE A 83 6.56 6.22 -4.17
CA PHE A 83 7.11 4.96 -4.62
C PHE A 83 7.93 4.34 -3.51
N THR A 84 7.86 3.01 -3.40
CA THR A 84 8.79 2.22 -2.59
C THR A 84 9.18 0.94 -3.30
N ASN A 85 10.42 0.50 -3.06
CA ASN A 85 10.89 -0.84 -3.39
C ASN A 85 11.02 -1.75 -2.15
N GLY A 86 10.43 -1.33 -1.02
CA GLY A 86 10.56 -1.97 0.29
C GLY A 86 11.84 -1.64 1.06
N PHE A 87 12.76 -0.87 0.47
CA PHE A 87 13.98 -0.38 1.13
C PHE A 87 14.06 1.16 1.09
N GLU A 88 13.70 1.76 -0.03
CA GLU A 88 13.66 3.20 -0.25
C GLU A 88 12.21 3.66 -0.39
N GLU A 89 11.95 4.89 0.04
CA GLU A 89 10.68 5.58 -0.18
C GLU A 89 10.97 6.95 -0.79
N VAL A 90 10.32 7.26 -1.92
CA VAL A 90 10.54 8.52 -2.64
C VAL A 90 9.20 9.07 -3.14
N GLY A 91 9.01 10.38 -3.00
CA GLY A 91 7.88 11.10 -3.55
C GLY A 91 8.26 11.90 -4.80
N PHE A 92 7.36 11.92 -5.78
CA PHE A 92 7.48 12.72 -7.00
C PHE A 92 6.19 13.52 -7.24
N GLY A 93 6.33 14.65 -7.92
CA GLY A 93 5.18 15.30 -8.54
C GLY A 93 4.84 14.64 -9.88
N PHE A 94 3.58 14.68 -10.29
CA PHE A 94 3.18 14.25 -11.62
C PHE A 94 2.45 15.35 -12.39
N LYS A 95 2.46 15.23 -13.72
CA LYS A 95 1.63 15.99 -14.64
C LYS A 95 0.62 15.08 -15.32
N LYS A 96 -0.67 15.39 -15.21
CA LYS A 96 -1.71 14.70 -15.99
C LYS A 96 -1.59 15.11 -17.46
N LEU A 97 -1.32 14.15 -18.35
CA LEU A 97 -1.29 14.40 -19.80
C LEU A 97 -2.66 14.23 -20.44
N ASN A 98 -3.40 13.21 -19.99
CA ASN A 98 -4.76 12.90 -20.41
C ASN A 98 -5.42 12.02 -19.34
N ASP A 99 -6.61 11.48 -19.63
CA ASP A 99 -7.39 10.72 -18.66
C ASP A 99 -6.84 9.33 -18.32
N THR A 100 -5.89 8.83 -19.09
CA THR A 100 -5.26 7.52 -18.90
C THR A 100 -3.76 7.62 -18.75
N THR A 101 -3.18 8.82 -18.64
CA THR A 101 -1.72 8.98 -18.58
C THR A 101 -1.28 10.08 -17.63
N LEU A 102 -0.45 9.68 -16.66
CA LEU A 102 0.33 10.59 -15.80
C LEU A 102 1.79 10.56 -16.25
N GLN A 103 2.44 11.72 -16.21
CA GLN A 103 3.87 11.85 -16.49
C GLN A 103 4.61 12.25 -15.21
N VAL A 104 5.72 11.57 -14.93
CA VAL A 104 6.59 11.80 -13.78
C VAL A 104 7.99 12.08 -14.31
N GLU A 105 8.65 13.11 -13.79
CA GLU A 105 10.04 13.43 -14.16
C GLU A 105 11.01 12.71 -13.24
N LYS A 106 12.16 12.27 -13.77
CA LYS A 106 13.28 11.70 -13.00
C LYS A 106 12.91 10.46 -12.18
N PHE A 107 11.99 9.64 -12.69
CA PHE A 107 11.59 8.40 -12.05
C PHE A 107 12.41 7.24 -12.59
N ASN A 108 12.91 6.36 -11.71
CA ASN A 108 13.66 5.16 -12.08
C ASN A 108 14.79 5.41 -13.11
N GLN A 109 15.59 6.46 -12.88
CA GLN A 109 16.69 6.94 -13.75
C GLN A 109 16.25 7.51 -15.12
N ASP A 110 14.98 7.40 -15.48
CA ASP A 110 14.43 7.97 -16.71
C ASP A 110 14.15 9.46 -16.53
N SER A 111 14.42 10.26 -17.57
CA SER A 111 14.12 11.69 -17.53
C SER A 111 12.61 11.96 -17.46
N LEU A 112 11.81 11.14 -18.16
CA LEU A 112 10.36 11.20 -18.18
C LEU A 112 9.80 9.77 -18.20
N THR A 113 8.91 9.48 -17.27
CA THR A 113 8.18 8.21 -17.18
C THR A 113 6.69 8.48 -17.32
N ASN A 114 6.02 7.78 -18.23
CA ASN A 114 4.58 7.86 -18.40
C ASN A 114 3.93 6.64 -17.76
N PHE A 115 3.13 6.86 -16.71
CA PHE A 115 2.26 5.86 -16.13
C PHE A 115 0.95 5.83 -16.89
N VAL A 116 0.60 4.67 -17.44
CA VAL A 116 -0.58 4.46 -18.28
C VAL A 116 -1.56 3.57 -17.55
N LEU A 117 -2.80 4.07 -17.40
CA LEU A 117 -3.90 3.33 -16.80
C LEU A 117 -4.64 2.54 -17.87
N SER A 118 -4.98 1.29 -17.57
CA SER A 118 -5.87 0.49 -18.43
C SER A 118 -7.27 1.10 -18.50
N THR A 119 -8.01 0.81 -19.57
CA THR A 119 -9.36 1.35 -19.76
C THR A 119 -10.35 0.90 -18.68
N GLN A 120 -10.06 -0.19 -17.97
CA GLN A 120 -10.85 -0.68 -16.83
C GLN A 120 -10.42 -0.08 -15.48
N GLY A 121 -9.31 0.67 -15.41
CA GLY A 121 -8.88 1.35 -14.17
C GLY A 121 -8.29 0.44 -13.09
N HIS A 122 -7.90 -0.78 -13.44
CA HIS A 122 -7.37 -1.78 -12.48
C HIS A 122 -5.91 -2.16 -12.70
N VAL A 123 -5.34 -1.72 -13.84
CA VAL A 123 -3.94 -1.99 -14.19
C VAL A 123 -3.26 -0.68 -14.50
N LEU A 124 -2.12 -0.45 -13.88
CA LEU A 124 -1.24 0.68 -14.14
C LEU A 124 0.07 0.13 -14.69
N SER A 125 0.67 0.76 -15.70
CA SER A 125 1.96 0.34 -16.21
C SER A 125 2.85 1.51 -16.60
N TYR A 126 4.15 1.27 -16.63
CA TYR A 126 5.11 2.15 -17.28
C TYR A 126 6.18 1.33 -18.00
N ASN A 127 6.90 1.96 -18.92
CA ASN A 127 8.05 1.34 -19.57
C ASN A 127 9.32 1.82 -18.88
N ASP A 128 10.07 0.89 -18.29
CA ASP A 128 11.42 1.11 -17.79
C ASP A 128 12.38 1.06 -18.98
N ILE A 129 12.88 2.22 -19.40
CA ILE A 129 13.76 2.31 -20.57
C ILE A 129 15.10 1.66 -20.25
N SER A 130 15.60 1.86 -19.03
CA SER A 130 16.91 1.35 -18.59
C SER A 130 16.94 -0.18 -18.57
N ALA A 131 15.88 -0.81 -18.06
CA ALA A 131 15.75 -2.26 -17.97
C ALA A 131 15.09 -2.91 -19.20
N GLN A 132 14.66 -2.10 -20.19
CA GLN A 132 13.97 -2.56 -21.40
C GLN A 132 12.76 -3.46 -21.12
N LYS A 133 11.97 -3.11 -20.09
CA LYS A 133 10.78 -3.88 -19.68
C LYS A 133 9.58 -2.98 -19.44
N THR A 134 8.39 -3.55 -19.55
CA THR A 134 7.15 -2.92 -19.07
C THR A 134 6.89 -3.40 -17.65
N VAL A 135 6.77 -2.48 -16.71
CA VAL A 135 6.38 -2.77 -15.33
C VAL A 135 4.88 -2.62 -15.21
N VAL A 136 4.22 -3.59 -14.58
CA VAL A 136 2.77 -3.66 -14.47
C VAL A 136 2.37 -3.77 -13.00
N PHE A 137 1.42 -2.94 -12.59
CA PHE A 137 0.87 -2.89 -11.24
C PHE A 137 -0.62 -3.24 -11.24
N SER A 138 -1.06 -3.86 -10.16
CA SER A 138 -2.47 -4.10 -9.87
C SER A 138 -2.96 -3.12 -8.82
N LYS A 139 -4.16 -2.57 -9.02
CA LYS A 139 -4.80 -1.71 -8.02
C LYS A 139 -5.13 -2.52 -6.77
N ILE A 140 -4.83 -1.98 -5.60
CA ILE A 140 -5.20 -2.56 -4.32
C ILE A 140 -6.37 -1.78 -3.74
N ASP A 141 -7.42 -2.51 -3.36
CA ASP A 141 -8.53 -1.95 -2.60
C ASP A 141 -8.11 -1.84 -1.13
N ALA A 142 -7.89 -0.62 -0.66
CA ALA A 142 -7.45 -0.35 0.71
C ALA A 142 -8.57 -0.47 1.77
N SER A 143 -9.76 -0.98 1.41
CA SER A 143 -10.92 -0.89 2.29
C SER A 143 -10.84 -1.73 3.58
N LYS A 144 -10.84 -0.97 4.69
CA LYS A 144 -11.01 -1.31 6.11
C LYS A 144 -9.99 -2.27 6.74
N GLY A 145 -9.14 -1.67 7.55
CA GLY A 145 -8.35 -2.34 8.58
C GLY A 145 -6.91 -2.64 8.18
N MET A 146 -6.44 -2.16 7.02
CA MET A 146 -4.99 -2.08 6.78
C MET A 146 -4.41 -0.86 7.49
N SER A 147 -3.15 -0.98 7.94
CA SER A 147 -2.40 0.01 8.72
C SER A 147 -2.51 1.42 8.12
N GLU A 148 -2.36 2.47 8.94
CA GLU A 148 -2.23 3.88 8.50
C GLU A 148 -0.94 4.14 7.69
N SER A 149 -0.14 3.10 7.44
CA SER A 149 1.05 3.14 6.58
C SER A 149 0.73 3.68 5.18
N VAL A 150 1.64 4.50 4.65
CA VAL A 150 1.60 5.01 3.27
C VAL A 150 1.75 3.88 2.24
N PHE A 151 2.32 2.73 2.64
CA PHE A 151 2.49 1.56 1.79
C PHE A 151 1.88 0.30 2.41
N LEU A 152 1.28 -0.54 1.57
CA LEU A 152 0.47 -1.70 1.95
C LEU A 152 1.14 -3.05 1.66
N TYR A 153 2.28 -3.08 0.98
CA TYR A 153 2.98 -4.33 0.66
C TYR A 153 3.22 -5.17 1.93
N GLN A 154 3.70 -4.56 3.02
CA GLN A 154 4.01 -5.28 4.25
C GLN A 154 2.76 -5.94 4.86
N PRO A 155 1.66 -5.20 5.15
CA PRO A 155 0.48 -5.84 5.71
C PRO A 155 -0.19 -6.85 4.78
N ILE A 156 -0.12 -6.65 3.46
CA ILE A 156 -0.64 -7.63 2.49
C ILE A 156 0.18 -8.91 2.53
N THR A 157 1.50 -8.80 2.51
CA THR A 157 2.40 -9.94 2.57
C THR A 157 2.31 -10.68 3.90
N ASN A 158 2.29 -9.94 5.00
CA ASN A 158 2.01 -10.50 6.33
C ASN A 158 0.67 -11.26 6.35
N GLN A 159 -0.39 -10.69 5.76
CA GLN A 159 -1.72 -11.30 5.68
C GLN A 159 -1.71 -12.65 4.93
N HIS A 160 -0.90 -12.76 3.87
CA HIS A 160 -0.84 -13.95 3.04
C HIS A 160 0.08 -15.05 3.60
N ILE A 161 1.16 -14.68 4.31
CA ILE A 161 2.16 -15.65 4.75
C ILE A 161 1.98 -16.05 6.22
N VAL A 162 1.82 -15.10 7.14
CA VAL A 162 1.94 -15.39 8.60
C VAL A 162 0.69 -15.04 9.40
N ALA A 163 -0.10 -14.05 8.98
CA ALA A 163 -1.19 -13.57 9.80
C ALA A 163 -2.28 -14.65 9.99
N GLY A 164 -2.79 -14.74 11.21
CA GLY A 164 -3.80 -15.71 11.58
C GLY A 164 -3.79 -16.07 13.05
N ASN A 165 -4.70 -16.99 13.39
CA ASN A 165 -4.82 -17.56 14.73
C ASN A 165 -4.13 -18.92 14.77
N TYR A 166 -3.30 -19.12 15.79
CA TYR A 166 -2.48 -20.33 15.92
C TYR A 166 -2.56 -20.90 17.33
N THR A 167 -2.31 -22.20 17.42
CA THR A 167 -1.84 -22.85 18.64
C THR A 167 -0.34 -23.06 18.50
N LEU A 168 0.46 -22.41 19.35
CA LEU A 168 1.86 -22.79 19.56
C LEU A 168 1.85 -24.16 20.23
N THR A 169 2.51 -25.16 19.66
CA THR A 169 2.56 -26.54 20.19
C THR A 169 3.94 -26.92 20.70
N GLU A 170 4.98 -26.17 20.31
CA GLU A 170 6.34 -26.31 20.82
C GLU A 170 6.93 -24.92 21.09
N PRO A 171 7.60 -24.67 22.23
CA PRO A 171 7.91 -25.62 23.31
C PRO A 171 6.78 -25.79 24.35
N GLU A 172 5.81 -24.88 24.39
CA GLU A 172 4.72 -24.87 25.36
C GLU A 172 3.43 -24.41 24.68
N GLU A 173 2.30 -25.03 25.08
CA GLU A 173 1.02 -24.74 24.45
C GLU A 173 0.55 -23.30 24.74
N ALA A 174 0.28 -22.53 23.70
CA ALA A 174 -0.27 -21.17 23.83
C ALA A 174 -1.16 -20.84 22.64
N THR A 175 -2.11 -19.92 22.85
CA THR A 175 -2.84 -19.30 21.73
C THR A 175 -2.09 -18.06 21.30
N VAL A 176 -1.72 -18.02 20.02
CA VAL A 176 -0.95 -16.92 19.44
C VAL A 176 -1.71 -16.37 18.24
N VAL A 177 -1.79 -15.04 18.14
CA VAL A 177 -2.36 -14.35 16.98
C VAL A 177 -1.25 -13.52 16.36
N PHE A 178 -0.98 -13.76 15.08
CA PHE A 178 -0.15 -12.89 14.26
C PHE A 178 -1.09 -11.94 13.51
N GLU A 179 -0.99 -10.65 13.80
CA GLU A 179 -1.75 -9.62 13.12
C GLU A 179 -1.00 -9.13 11.89
N LYS A 180 -1.74 -8.81 10.83
CA LYS A 180 -1.13 -8.37 9.56
C LYS A 180 -0.27 -7.10 9.67
N ASP A 181 -0.48 -6.28 10.70
CA ASP A 181 0.34 -5.09 10.95
C ASP A 181 1.68 -5.40 11.65
N GLY A 182 2.00 -6.69 11.84
CA GLY A 182 3.25 -7.14 12.45
C GLY A 182 3.15 -7.36 13.95
N LYS A 183 1.99 -7.21 14.58
CA LYS A 183 1.83 -7.49 16.02
C LYS A 183 1.63 -8.97 16.31
N ILE A 184 2.04 -9.37 17.51
CA ILE A 184 1.83 -10.71 18.07
C ILE A 184 1.06 -10.58 19.37
N ILE A 185 -0.06 -11.31 19.48
CA ILE A 185 -0.88 -11.36 20.69
C ILE A 185 -0.86 -12.78 21.27
N GLY A 186 -0.76 -12.88 22.59
CA GLY A 186 -0.86 -14.16 23.32
C GLY A 186 0.44 -14.97 23.39
N TRP A 187 1.52 -14.51 22.73
CA TRP A 187 2.85 -15.09 22.89
C TRP A 187 3.66 -14.32 23.93
N LYS A 188 4.19 -15.01 24.94
CA LYS A 188 4.97 -14.40 26.02
C LYS A 188 6.37 -13.92 25.60
N ASP A 189 6.95 -14.53 24.58
CA ASP A 189 8.37 -14.31 24.23
C ASP A 189 8.58 -13.16 23.24
N TYR A 190 7.56 -12.83 22.44
CA TYR A 190 7.62 -11.84 21.36
C TYR A 190 6.31 -11.07 21.23
N GLN A 191 6.42 -9.81 20.80
CA GLN A 191 5.28 -8.89 20.64
C GLN A 191 5.12 -8.39 19.21
N HIS A 192 6.18 -8.46 18.40
CA HIS A 192 6.16 -8.05 17.00
C HIS A 192 6.91 -9.04 16.12
N TYR A 193 6.56 -9.05 14.85
CA TYR A 193 7.28 -9.74 13.79
C TYR A 193 7.43 -8.88 12.54
N GLU A 194 8.49 -9.16 11.79
CA GLU A 194 8.76 -8.56 10.49
C GLU A 194 9.27 -9.65 9.54
N LEU A 195 8.68 -9.72 8.35
CA LEU A 195 9.18 -10.56 7.27
C LEU A 195 10.24 -9.79 6.50
N CYS A 196 11.36 -10.44 6.17
CA CYS A 196 12.32 -9.90 5.21
C CYS A 196 11.72 -9.92 3.80
N ILE A 197 11.08 -8.82 3.38
CA ILE A 197 10.42 -8.70 2.07
C ILE A 197 11.36 -8.17 0.97
N ALA A 198 12.27 -7.27 1.33
CA ALA A 198 13.12 -6.53 0.40
C ALA A 198 14.54 -6.33 0.96
N GLY A 199 15.45 -5.86 0.11
CA GLY A 199 16.85 -5.60 0.47
C GLY A 199 17.72 -6.86 0.56
N ASP A 200 18.94 -6.67 1.06
CA ASP A 200 19.98 -7.71 1.09
C ASP A 200 19.61 -8.93 1.93
N CYS A 201 18.70 -8.76 2.91
CA CYS A 201 18.30 -9.87 3.77
C CYS A 201 17.72 -11.04 2.98
N ARG A 202 17.14 -10.81 1.79
CA ARG A 202 16.62 -11.86 0.89
C ARG A 202 17.70 -12.81 0.37
N ASN A 203 18.96 -12.36 0.40
CA ASN A 203 20.11 -13.12 -0.10
C ASN A 203 20.82 -13.92 1.00
N PHE A 204 20.38 -13.81 2.25
CA PHE A 204 21.04 -14.44 3.39
C PHE A 204 20.63 -15.90 3.60
N PHE A 205 19.85 -16.52 2.72
CA PHE A 205 19.36 -17.90 2.90
C PHE A 205 18.97 -18.57 1.57
N ASP A 206 18.90 -19.90 1.53
CA ASP A 206 18.38 -20.65 0.38
C ASP A 206 16.91 -21.08 0.60
N LYS A 207 16.01 -20.57 -0.25
CA LYS A 207 14.60 -21.03 -0.42
C LYS A 207 13.75 -21.08 0.85
N GLN A 208 14.07 -20.25 1.84
CA GLN A 208 13.33 -20.15 3.11
C GLN A 208 12.95 -18.70 3.34
N ASP A 209 11.97 -18.44 4.19
CA ASP A 209 11.64 -17.07 4.56
C ASP A 209 12.35 -16.71 5.85
N LEU A 210 12.81 -15.46 5.96
CA LEU A 210 13.36 -14.93 7.21
C LEU A 210 12.29 -14.09 7.91
N ILE A 211 12.08 -14.40 9.17
CA ILE A 211 11.20 -13.64 10.06
C ILE A 211 12.01 -13.18 11.27
N THR A 212 11.96 -11.87 11.52
CA THR A 212 12.52 -11.26 12.72
C THR A 212 11.42 -11.12 13.75
N LEU A 213 11.63 -11.61 14.96
CA LEU A 213 10.71 -11.47 16.09
C LEU A 213 11.31 -10.54 17.15
N SER A 214 10.49 -9.69 17.75
CA SER A 214 10.99 -8.70 18.70
C SER A 214 10.06 -8.40 19.88
N THR A 215 10.66 -7.89 20.95
CA THR A 215 10.04 -7.17 22.06
C THR A 215 10.73 -5.81 22.20
N SER A 216 10.41 -5.04 23.24
CA SER A 216 11.19 -3.84 23.58
C SER A 216 12.63 -4.13 24.04
N GLU A 217 12.95 -5.39 24.38
CA GLU A 217 14.22 -5.77 25.02
C GLU A 217 15.09 -6.68 24.15
N LYS A 218 14.50 -7.38 23.17
CA LYS A 218 15.22 -8.35 22.34
C LYS A 218 14.67 -8.40 20.92
N THR A 219 15.54 -8.78 19.99
CA THR A 219 15.24 -9.05 18.59
C THR A 219 15.98 -10.32 18.19
N GLU A 220 15.28 -11.26 17.57
CA GLU A 220 15.83 -12.56 17.17
C GLU A 220 15.32 -12.94 15.77
N ASP A 221 16.21 -13.48 14.95
CA ASP A 221 15.90 -13.92 13.58
C ASP A 221 15.64 -15.43 13.53
N PHE A 222 14.66 -15.82 12.72
CA PHE A 222 14.29 -17.22 12.50
C PHE A 222 14.07 -17.50 11.03
N LEU A 223 14.38 -18.73 10.62
CA LEU A 223 13.93 -19.26 9.34
C LEU A 223 12.50 -19.79 9.51
N LEU A 224 11.58 -19.18 8.78
CA LEU A 224 10.17 -19.55 8.69
C LEU A 224 9.98 -20.60 7.60
N VAL A 225 9.37 -21.73 7.98
CA VAL A 225 9.05 -22.82 7.06
C VAL A 225 7.57 -23.16 7.17
N GLN A 226 6.86 -23.14 6.04
CA GLN A 226 5.49 -23.63 5.97
C GLN A 226 5.47 -25.16 5.87
N GLU A 227 4.75 -25.80 6.79
CA GLU A 227 4.59 -27.24 6.90
C GLU A 227 3.10 -27.60 6.81
N LYS A 228 2.57 -27.82 5.59
CA LYS A 228 1.15 -28.12 5.30
C LYS A 228 0.16 -27.18 6.01
N ASP A 229 -0.26 -27.51 7.23
CA ASP A 229 -1.22 -26.77 8.05
C ASP A 229 -0.56 -26.05 9.25
N SER A 230 0.76 -25.96 9.27
CA SER A 230 1.56 -25.40 10.35
C SER A 230 2.71 -24.54 9.84
N TYR A 231 3.27 -23.70 10.71
CA TYR A 231 4.54 -23.02 10.48
C TYR A 231 5.52 -23.42 11.56
N ALA A 232 6.77 -23.64 11.15
CA ALA A 232 7.87 -23.90 12.05
C ALA A 232 8.89 -22.76 11.96
N LEU A 233 9.42 -22.38 13.12
CA LEU A 233 10.53 -21.44 13.21
C LEU A 233 11.78 -22.19 13.61
N TYR A 234 12.83 -21.98 12.84
CA TYR A 234 14.14 -22.60 13.04
C TYR A 234 15.17 -21.54 13.37
N GLN A 235 16.14 -21.91 14.20
CA GLN A 235 17.30 -21.06 14.46
C GLN A 235 18.02 -20.74 13.14
N VAL A 236 18.40 -19.48 12.96
CA VAL A 236 19.38 -19.09 11.93
C VAL A 236 20.77 -19.53 12.36
N VAL A 237 21.48 -20.25 11.51
CA VAL A 237 22.89 -20.61 11.73
C VAL A 237 23.72 -19.96 10.64
N ASN A 238 24.50 -18.94 10.99
CA ASN A 238 25.44 -18.33 10.03
C ASN A 238 26.58 -19.32 9.74
N VAL A 239 26.70 -19.76 8.49
CA VAL A 239 27.76 -20.66 8.05
C VAL A 239 28.95 -19.93 7.44
N ASN A 240 28.81 -18.63 7.19
CA ASN A 240 29.88 -17.76 6.75
C ASN A 240 30.66 -17.19 7.94
N ARG A 241 31.83 -16.63 7.67
CA ARG A 241 32.64 -15.98 8.70
C ARG A 241 32.00 -14.65 9.14
N PRO A 242 32.29 -14.15 10.36
CA PRO A 242 31.72 -12.90 10.85
C PRO A 242 32.03 -11.65 10.00
N ASP A 243 33.12 -11.69 9.23
CA ASP A 243 33.55 -10.62 8.32
C ASP A 243 33.02 -10.78 6.89
N GLU A 244 32.27 -11.84 6.61
CA GLU A 244 31.62 -12.12 5.34
C GLU A 244 30.13 -11.77 5.42
N MET A 245 29.49 -11.55 4.27
CA MET A 245 28.03 -11.42 4.19
C MET A 245 27.39 -12.67 4.81
N PRO A 246 26.40 -12.55 5.71
CA PRO A 246 25.82 -13.71 6.37
C PRO A 246 25.13 -14.61 5.36
N PHE A 247 25.27 -15.92 5.60
CA PHE A 247 24.48 -16.93 4.92
C PHE A 247 23.97 -17.92 5.97
N TYR A 248 22.66 -18.04 6.05
CA TYR A 248 21.95 -18.75 7.09
C TYR A 248 21.47 -20.10 6.59
N GLU A 249 21.81 -21.13 7.34
CA GLU A 249 21.22 -22.46 7.21
C GLU A 249 20.23 -22.74 8.35
N LYS A 250 19.34 -23.69 8.09
CA LYS A 250 18.33 -24.13 9.04
C LYS A 250 18.97 -24.88 10.19
N GLY A 251 18.90 -24.30 11.39
CA GLY A 251 19.30 -24.94 12.64
C GLY A 251 18.20 -25.83 13.24
N LYS A 252 18.11 -25.83 14.56
CA LYS A 252 17.09 -26.58 15.30
C LYS A 252 15.72 -25.89 15.19
N ARG A 253 14.63 -26.65 15.12
CA ARG A 253 13.27 -26.13 15.31
C ARG A 253 13.11 -25.63 16.74
N VAL A 254 12.64 -24.39 16.87
CA VAL A 254 12.41 -23.73 18.17
C VAL A 254 10.92 -23.65 18.47
N TYR A 255 10.12 -23.33 17.44
CA TYR A 255 8.69 -23.14 17.59
C TYR A 255 7.93 -23.88 16.49
N LEU A 256 6.74 -24.39 16.85
CA LEU A 256 5.79 -25.00 15.93
C LEU A 256 4.40 -24.41 16.17
N PHE A 257 3.78 -23.89 15.13
CA PHE A 257 2.48 -23.24 15.17
C PHE A 257 1.49 -24.02 14.32
N GLN A 258 0.42 -24.52 14.93
CA GLN A 258 -0.70 -25.12 14.21
C GLN A 258 -1.74 -24.05 13.91
N LYS A 259 -2.10 -23.87 12.63
CA LYS A 259 -3.14 -22.90 12.28
C LYS A 259 -4.49 -23.36 12.81
N LYS A 260 -5.24 -22.44 13.44
CA LYS A 260 -6.62 -22.69 13.85
C LYS A 260 -7.53 -22.45 12.64
N GLY A 261 -8.37 -23.44 12.34
CA GLY A 261 -9.39 -23.38 11.29
C GLY A 261 -10.56 -22.46 11.66
#